data_AF-A0A2T0TF77-F1
#
_entry.id   AF-A0A2T0TF77-F1
#
_cell.length_a   1.000
_cell.length_b   1.000
_cell.length_c   1.000
_cell.angle_alpha   90.00
_cell.angle_beta   90.00
_cell.angle_gamma   90.00
#
_symmetry.space_group_name_H-M   'P 1'
#
loop_
_entity.id
_entity.type
_entity.pdbx_description
1 polymer ?
#
loop_
_entity_poly.entity_id
_entity_poly.type
_entity_poly.pdbx_seq_one_letter_code
_entity_poly.pdbx_strand_id
1 'polypeptide(L)'
;MKTFFTLGLVVSLGLIGCNNKPAVNPQEDVEALYQRFHGKYRVVSSTSSEPLDINFDGASSTNLLKEIVELTNYDAFLELRVKYTDRSVFLFTQFWPEQYVNSYTGLDQQWNGFDTLSYNATRSVHYAQQGVPYSFSFTPDLSQILVTANDKASKIRWVKPESVFVEEKDRLRLRNKRRVYTRTGVKEVIITTIYERFTMTT
;
A
#
# COMPACT_ATOMS: atom_id res chain seq x y z
N MET A 1 -56.82 -58.20 8.80
CA MET A 1 -57.40 -57.03 9.48
C MET A 1 -56.29 -56.11 9.93
N LYS A 2 -56.33 -54.85 9.50
CA LYS A 2 -55.90 -53.62 10.20
C LYS A 2 -54.40 -53.51 10.58
N THR A 3 -53.58 -52.73 9.85
CA THR A 3 -53.28 -51.27 10.03
C THR A 3 -52.60 -50.96 11.37
N PHE A 4 -51.58 -50.13 11.54
CA PHE A 4 -50.79 -49.17 10.75
C PHE A 4 -49.63 -48.73 11.70
N PHE A 5 -48.67 -47.99 11.15
CA PHE A 5 -47.94 -46.85 11.74
C PHE A 5 -46.41 -46.89 11.83
N THR A 6 -45.90 -45.91 11.08
CA THR A 6 -44.59 -45.57 10.56
C THR A 6 -43.88 -44.56 11.48
N LEU A 7 -42.67 -44.17 11.05
CA LEU A 7 -41.97 -42.89 11.27
C LEU A 7 -41.14 -42.82 12.55
N GLY A 8 -39.86 -42.46 12.54
CA GLY A 8 -39.00 -41.96 11.46
C GLY A 8 -37.84 -41.21 12.11
N LEU A 9 -36.61 -41.68 11.92
CA LEU A 9 -35.43 -40.95 12.38
C LEU A 9 -34.85 -40.18 11.19
N VAL A 10 -35.05 -38.87 11.23
CA VAL A 10 -34.58 -37.89 10.25
C VAL A 10 -33.05 -37.86 10.27
N VAL A 11 -32.47 -38.12 9.10
CA VAL A 11 -31.06 -37.96 8.80
C VAL A 11 -30.75 -36.47 8.71
N SER A 12 -30.06 -35.93 9.71
CA SER A 12 -29.47 -34.59 9.65
C SER A 12 -28.09 -34.66 9.01
N LEU A 13 -28.07 -34.70 7.67
CA LEU A 13 -26.88 -34.43 6.86
C LEU A 13 -26.53 -32.94 7.03
N GLY A 14 -25.62 -32.64 7.94
CA GLY A 14 -24.95 -31.35 8.02
C GLY A 14 -24.10 -31.15 6.77
N LEU A 15 -24.66 -30.46 5.78
CA LEU A 15 -23.92 -29.92 4.65
C LEU A 15 -22.98 -28.83 5.18
N ILE A 16 -21.75 -29.23 5.53
CA ILE A 16 -20.62 -28.32 5.66
C ILE A 16 -20.26 -27.87 4.25
N GLY A 17 -21.01 -26.87 3.77
CA GLY A 17 -20.68 -26.13 2.57
C GLY A 17 -19.49 -25.21 2.86
N CYS A 18 -18.28 -25.76 2.86
CA CYS A 18 -17.10 -24.96 2.60
C CYS A 18 -17.24 -24.40 1.18
N ASN A 19 -17.63 -23.14 1.06
CA ASN A 19 -17.50 -22.37 -0.18
C ASN A 19 -16.01 -22.18 -0.47
N ASN A 20 -15.35 -23.23 -0.93
CA ASN A 20 -14.10 -23.12 -1.68
C ASN A 20 -14.47 -22.47 -3.01
N LYS A 21 -14.53 -21.14 -3.02
CA LYS A 21 -14.48 -20.41 -4.29
C LYS A 21 -13.26 -20.96 -5.03
N PRO A 22 -13.41 -21.46 -6.26
CA PRO A 22 -12.27 -21.95 -7.02
C PRO A 22 -11.22 -20.84 -7.03
N ALA A 23 -9.96 -21.22 -6.76
CA ALA A 23 -8.84 -20.30 -6.86
C ALA A 23 -8.84 -19.75 -8.28
N VAL A 24 -9.15 -18.46 -8.42
CA VAL A 24 -9.15 -17.78 -9.71
C VAL A 24 -7.71 -17.76 -10.18
N ASN A 25 -7.41 -18.45 -11.28
CA ASN A 25 -6.11 -18.33 -11.91
C ASN A 25 -5.95 -16.85 -12.34
N PRO A 26 -5.03 -16.09 -11.73
CA PRO A 26 -4.95 -14.64 -11.95
C PRO A 26 -4.63 -14.28 -13.41
N GLN A 27 -4.13 -15.25 -14.18
CA GLN A 27 -3.75 -15.04 -15.57
C GLN A 27 -4.92 -15.18 -16.54
N GLU A 28 -6.04 -15.77 -16.12
CA GLU A 28 -7.15 -16.15 -17.01
C GLU A 28 -8.42 -15.33 -16.80
N ASP A 29 -8.64 -14.74 -15.61
CA ASP A 29 -9.87 -13.98 -15.30
C ASP A 29 -9.56 -12.53 -14.88
N VAL A 30 -9.26 -11.71 -15.88
CA VAL A 30 -8.95 -10.28 -15.71
C VAL A 30 -10.16 -9.50 -15.20
N GLU A 31 -11.38 -9.94 -15.54
CA GLU A 31 -12.61 -9.29 -15.08
C GLU A 31 -12.80 -9.51 -13.57
N ALA A 32 -12.61 -10.74 -13.07
CA ALA A 32 -12.64 -10.99 -11.64
C ALA A 32 -11.56 -10.20 -10.88
N LEU A 33 -10.35 -10.08 -11.45
CA LEU A 33 -9.31 -9.22 -10.86
C LEU A 33 -9.66 -7.74 -10.91
N TYR A 34 -10.32 -7.29 -11.98
CA TYR A 34 -10.82 -5.93 -12.10
C TYR A 34 -11.82 -5.63 -10.98
N GLN A 35 -12.89 -6.42 -10.89
CA GLN A 35 -13.92 -6.26 -9.87
C GLN A 35 -13.34 -6.35 -8.46
N ARG A 36 -12.40 -7.27 -8.26
CA ARG A 36 -11.80 -7.48 -6.94
C ARG A 36 -10.78 -6.44 -6.56
N PHE A 37 -9.95 -5.89 -7.45
CA PHE A 37 -8.77 -5.08 -7.07
C PHE A 37 -8.67 -3.71 -7.72
N HIS A 38 -9.36 -3.44 -8.82
CA HIS A 38 -9.30 -2.13 -9.48
C HIS A 38 -9.81 -1.02 -8.56
N GLY A 39 -9.07 0.10 -8.50
CA GLY A 39 -9.50 1.30 -7.79
C GLY A 39 -8.39 1.99 -7.00
N LYS A 40 -8.81 3.01 -6.24
CA LYS A 40 -7.97 3.79 -5.34
C LYS A 40 -8.15 3.35 -3.89
N TYR A 41 -7.06 3.37 -3.15
CA TYR A 41 -6.96 2.94 -1.78
C TYR A 41 -6.33 4.05 -0.93
N ARG A 42 -6.98 4.45 0.14
CA ARG A 42 -6.53 5.50 1.07
C ARG A 42 -5.67 4.88 2.15
N VAL A 43 -4.78 5.66 2.74
CA VAL A 43 -4.03 5.23 3.92
C VAL A 43 -4.97 5.13 5.12
N VAL A 44 -4.97 3.99 5.82
CA VAL A 44 -5.70 3.82 7.10
C VAL A 44 -4.76 3.64 8.28
N SER A 45 -3.53 3.20 8.05
CA SER A 45 -2.45 3.24 9.03
C SER A 45 -1.10 3.29 8.34
N SER A 46 -0.12 3.95 8.96
CA SER A 46 1.26 3.92 8.50
C SER A 46 2.21 3.96 9.68
N THR A 47 3.14 3.01 9.73
CA THR A 47 4.07 2.84 10.84
C THR A 47 5.50 2.67 10.38
N SER A 48 6.45 3.36 11.02
CA SER A 48 7.88 3.16 10.83
C SER A 48 8.45 2.05 11.72
N SER A 49 9.57 1.47 11.31
CA SER A 49 10.31 0.44 12.06
C SER A 49 10.97 0.94 13.35
N GLU A 50 11.12 2.25 13.50
CA GLU A 50 11.64 2.91 14.70
C GLU A 50 10.90 4.25 14.91
N PRO A 51 10.87 4.80 16.14
CA PRO A 51 10.28 6.12 16.39
C PRO A 51 11.04 7.23 15.66
N LEU A 52 10.30 8.17 15.08
CA LEU A 52 10.82 9.30 14.33
C LEU A 52 10.11 10.58 14.78
N ASP A 53 10.84 11.69 14.85
CA ASP A 53 10.32 13.05 14.97
C ASP A 53 10.51 13.72 13.60
N ILE A 54 9.52 13.54 12.72
CA ILE A 54 9.55 14.01 11.33
C ILE A 54 8.84 15.36 11.20
N ASN A 55 7.86 15.64 12.06
CA ASN A 55 7.19 16.94 12.14
C ASN A 55 7.99 17.98 12.96
N PHE A 56 9.08 17.57 13.61
CA PHE A 56 10.00 18.39 14.41
C PHE A 56 9.39 18.98 15.70
N ASP A 57 8.31 18.38 16.21
CA ASP A 57 7.63 18.85 17.42
C ASP A 57 8.35 18.44 18.73
N GLY A 58 9.35 17.56 18.63
CA GLY A 58 10.13 17.06 19.77
C GLY A 58 9.62 15.76 20.38
N ALA A 59 8.53 15.20 19.87
CA ALA A 59 7.95 13.95 20.31
C ALA A 59 8.05 12.90 19.20
N SER A 60 8.99 11.95 19.33
CA SER A 60 9.12 10.87 18.35
C SER A 60 8.00 9.82 18.47
N SER A 61 7.50 9.36 17.33
CA SER A 61 6.46 8.33 17.24
C SER A 61 6.76 7.33 16.11
N THR A 62 6.25 6.11 16.22
CA THR A 62 6.22 5.17 15.09
C THR A 62 4.99 5.37 14.21
N ASN A 63 3.96 6.07 14.68
CA ASN A 63 2.74 6.33 13.93
C ASN A 63 2.91 7.52 13.00
N LEU A 64 3.12 7.24 11.71
CA LEU A 64 3.41 8.26 10.70
C LEU A 64 2.21 9.13 10.34
N LEU A 65 0.98 8.73 10.67
CA LEU A 65 -0.18 9.61 10.51
C LEU A 65 -0.16 10.80 11.47
N LYS A 66 0.61 10.71 12.57
CA LYS A 66 0.88 11.84 13.47
C LYS A 66 2.06 12.69 12.99
N GLU A 67 3.05 12.04 12.39
CA GLU A 67 4.31 12.66 11.95
C GLU A 67 4.20 13.35 10.59
N ILE A 68 3.30 12.90 9.71
CA ILE A 68 3.14 13.39 8.34
C ILE A 68 1.65 13.61 8.10
N VAL A 69 1.18 14.84 8.35
CA VAL A 69 -0.24 15.20 8.26
C VAL A 69 -0.80 14.96 6.85
N GLU A 70 0.04 15.12 5.82
CA GLU A 70 -0.31 14.91 4.42
C GLU A 70 -0.72 13.46 4.12
N LEU A 71 -0.34 12.48 4.95
CA LEU A 71 -0.80 11.09 4.80
C LEU A 71 -2.30 10.92 5.09
N THR A 72 -2.91 11.87 5.81
CA THR A 72 -4.35 11.86 6.10
C THR A 72 -5.17 12.60 5.03
N ASN A 73 -4.52 13.34 4.12
CA ASN A 73 -5.18 14.05 3.04
C ASN A 73 -5.58 13.07 1.90
N TYR A 74 -6.61 13.43 1.13
CA TYR A 74 -7.11 12.63 -0.01
C TYR A 74 -6.08 12.39 -1.13
N ASP A 75 -4.98 13.11 -1.08
CA ASP A 75 -3.86 13.05 -2.01
C ASP A 75 -2.91 11.87 -1.73
N ALA A 76 -2.88 11.33 -0.51
CA ALA A 76 -2.10 10.14 -0.19
C ALA A 76 -2.91 8.86 -0.46
N PHE A 77 -2.68 8.25 -1.62
CA PHE A 77 -3.39 7.01 -2.01
C PHE A 77 -2.54 6.06 -2.84
N LEU A 78 -2.98 4.82 -2.92
CA LEU A 78 -2.50 3.79 -3.83
C LEU A 78 -3.56 3.58 -4.92
N GLU A 79 -3.17 3.54 -6.18
CA GLU A 79 -4.04 3.19 -7.29
C GLU A 79 -3.61 1.87 -7.90
N LEU A 80 -4.56 0.93 -8.00
CA LEU A 80 -4.43 -0.27 -8.81
C LEU A 80 -5.31 -0.13 -10.04
N ARG A 81 -4.71 -0.15 -11.23
CA ARG A 81 -5.43 -0.26 -12.50
C ARG A 81 -5.24 -1.66 -13.04
N VAL A 82 -6.30 -2.44 -12.95
CA VAL A 82 -6.50 -3.64 -13.78
C VAL A 82 -7.29 -3.19 -14.99
N LYS A 83 -6.89 -3.54 -16.22
CA LYS A 83 -7.68 -3.28 -17.43
C LYS A 83 -7.59 -4.46 -18.37
N TYR A 84 -8.70 -4.77 -19.01
CA TYR A 84 -8.79 -5.66 -20.16
C TYR A 84 -9.07 -4.81 -21.41
N THR A 85 -8.04 -4.64 -22.24
CA THR A 85 -8.22 -4.11 -23.61
C THR A 85 -7.86 -5.23 -24.59
N ASP A 86 -6.80 -5.08 -25.38
CA ASP A 86 -6.26 -6.13 -26.26
C ASP A 86 -5.23 -7.01 -25.54
N ARG A 87 -4.69 -6.52 -24.43
CA ARG A 87 -3.81 -7.22 -23.50
C ARG A 87 -4.12 -6.75 -22.09
N SER A 88 -3.99 -7.65 -21.12
CA SER A 88 -4.17 -7.32 -19.71
C SER A 88 -3.12 -6.30 -19.27
N VAL A 89 -3.56 -5.16 -18.73
CA VAL A 89 -2.68 -4.12 -18.21
C VAL A 89 -2.88 -4.01 -16.71
N PHE A 90 -1.78 -4.13 -15.96
CA PHE A 90 -1.74 -4.06 -14.50
C PHE A 90 -0.78 -2.95 -14.09
N LEU A 91 -1.33 -1.81 -13.63
CA LEU A 91 -0.54 -0.67 -13.15
C LEU A 91 -0.76 -0.43 -11.66
N PHE A 92 0.34 -0.33 -10.95
CA PHE A 92 0.44 -0.01 -9.54
C PHE A 92 1.03 1.40 -9.42
N THR A 93 0.30 2.35 -8.85
CA THR A 93 0.80 3.71 -8.65
C THR A 93 0.63 4.12 -7.20
N GLN A 94 1.73 4.38 -6.51
CA GLN A 94 1.69 4.89 -5.15
C GLN A 94 1.88 6.41 -5.16
N PHE A 95 0.87 7.14 -4.68
CA PHE A 95 0.93 8.58 -4.41
C PHE A 95 1.32 8.78 -2.95
N TRP A 96 2.59 9.11 -2.72
CA TRP A 96 3.15 9.30 -1.37
C TRP A 96 3.71 10.71 -1.22
N PRO A 97 3.50 11.39 -0.08
CA PRO A 97 4.11 12.68 0.20
C PRO A 97 5.61 12.51 0.45
N GLU A 98 6.41 12.99 -0.50
CA GLU A 98 7.87 12.90 -0.47
C GLU A 98 8.46 14.15 0.17
N GLN A 99 9.53 13.99 0.97
CA GLN A 99 10.20 15.10 1.64
C GLN A 99 11.17 15.85 0.71
N TYR A 100 11.00 17.17 0.70
CA TYR A 100 11.86 18.14 0.03
C TYR A 100 12.50 18.99 1.13
N VAL A 101 13.78 18.74 1.40
CA VAL A 101 14.53 19.45 2.45
C VAL A 101 15.34 20.56 1.78
N ASN A 102 15.01 21.80 2.12
CA ASN A 102 15.62 23.00 1.57
C ASN A 102 16.36 23.78 2.65
N SER A 103 17.40 24.51 2.27
CA SER A 103 18.01 25.51 3.14
C SER A 103 17.25 26.83 3.04
N TYR A 104 17.01 27.50 4.16
CA TYR A 104 16.28 28.77 4.20
C TYR A 104 16.98 29.89 3.41
N THR A 105 18.30 29.80 3.23
CA THR A 105 19.07 30.79 2.44
C THR A 105 18.86 30.63 0.94
N GLY A 106 18.31 29.50 0.47
CA GLY A 106 18.19 29.16 -0.95
C GLY A 106 19.54 28.95 -1.67
N LEU A 107 20.66 29.09 -0.95
CA LEU A 107 22.01 28.95 -1.49
C LEU A 107 22.48 27.49 -1.50
N ASP A 108 21.95 26.66 -0.60
CA ASP A 108 22.28 25.24 -0.59
C ASP A 108 21.37 24.47 -1.53
N GLN A 109 21.94 23.46 -2.18
CA GLN A 109 21.20 22.53 -3.01
C GLN A 109 20.16 21.78 -2.15
N GLN A 110 18.93 21.70 -2.65
CA GLN A 110 17.92 20.82 -2.08
C GLN A 110 18.49 19.42 -1.88
N TRP A 111 18.19 18.79 -0.74
CA TRP A 111 18.62 17.42 -0.48
C TRP A 111 18.22 16.51 -1.65
N ASN A 112 19.19 15.82 -2.24
CA ASN A 112 18.97 14.94 -3.40
C ASN A 112 18.31 13.59 -3.01
N GLY A 113 18.23 13.25 -1.72
CA GLY A 113 17.79 11.94 -1.22
C GLY A 113 18.96 10.96 -0.96
N PHE A 114 20.09 11.12 -1.68
CA PHE A 114 21.24 10.22 -1.62
C PHE A 114 22.15 10.51 -0.43
N ASP A 115 22.38 11.79 -0.14
CA ASP A 115 23.37 12.16 0.86
C ASP A 115 22.83 11.94 2.27
N THR A 116 23.72 11.57 3.19
CA THR A 116 23.42 11.62 4.62
C THR A 116 23.50 13.08 5.08
N LEU A 117 22.38 13.61 5.55
CA LEU A 117 22.31 14.98 6.06
C LEU A 117 22.10 14.96 7.56
N SER A 118 22.97 15.64 8.31
CA SER A 118 22.73 15.95 9.72
C SER A 118 21.54 16.88 9.88
N TYR A 119 20.89 16.84 11.03
CA TYR A 119 19.84 17.82 11.37
C TYR A 119 20.41 19.23 11.38
N ASN A 120 19.65 20.19 10.85
CA ASN A 120 19.94 21.61 10.91
C ASN A 120 18.60 22.36 11.04
N ALA A 121 18.45 23.13 12.11
CA ALA A 121 17.24 23.88 12.41
C ALA A 121 16.93 25.00 11.41
N THR A 122 17.90 25.40 10.57
CA THR A 122 17.69 26.39 9.50
C THR A 122 17.14 25.79 8.21
N ARG A 123 16.87 24.47 8.16
CA ARG A 123 16.26 23.82 7.00
C ARG A 123 14.76 23.78 7.13
N SER A 124 14.08 23.94 6.00
CA SER A 124 12.64 23.70 5.88
C SER A 124 12.40 22.34 5.22
N VAL A 125 11.29 21.70 5.62
CA VAL A 125 10.80 20.48 4.99
C VAL A 125 9.45 20.78 4.36
N HIS A 126 9.34 20.47 3.08
CA HIS A 126 8.08 20.54 2.34
C HIS A 126 7.74 19.15 1.84
N TYR A 127 6.45 18.84 1.78
CA TYR A 127 5.98 17.60 1.18
C TYR A 127 5.44 17.88 -0.21
N ALA A 128 5.90 17.08 -1.17
CA ALA A 128 5.30 17.07 -2.50
C ALA A 128 4.72 15.69 -2.78
N GLN A 129 3.48 15.67 -3.26
CA GLN A 129 2.85 14.44 -3.70
C GLN A 129 3.50 13.99 -5.00
N GLN A 130 4.02 12.77 -5.02
CA GLN A 130 4.63 12.16 -6.20
C GLN A 130 4.02 10.79 -6.43
N GLY A 131 3.72 10.48 -7.69
CA GLY A 131 3.18 9.19 -8.12
C GLY A 131 4.11 8.54 -9.13
N VAL A 132 4.56 7.32 -8.86
CA VAL A 132 5.35 6.52 -9.81
C VAL A 132 4.62 5.23 -10.16
N PRO A 133 4.33 5.01 -11.45
CA PRO A 133 3.68 3.80 -11.89
C PRO A 133 4.68 2.65 -12.04
N TYR A 134 4.26 1.46 -11.64
CA TYR A 134 4.95 0.19 -11.81
C TYR A 134 4.00 -0.81 -12.46
N SER A 135 4.56 -1.75 -13.24
CA SER A 135 3.81 -2.94 -13.62
C SER A 135 3.72 -3.88 -12.42
N PHE A 136 2.66 -4.68 -12.35
CA PHE A 136 2.55 -5.72 -11.33
C PHE A 136 1.89 -6.99 -11.85
N SER A 137 2.01 -8.08 -11.09
CA SER A 137 1.21 -9.29 -11.24
C SER A 137 0.71 -9.76 -9.88
N PHE A 138 -0.21 -10.72 -9.86
CA PHE A 138 -0.62 -11.39 -8.63
C PHE A 138 0.09 -12.74 -8.49
N THR A 139 0.28 -13.16 -7.24
CA THR A 139 0.57 -14.55 -6.91
C THR A 139 -0.64 -15.45 -7.24
N PRO A 140 -0.45 -16.75 -7.50
CA PRO A 140 -1.55 -17.66 -7.87
C PRO A 140 -2.69 -17.72 -6.85
N ASP A 141 -2.37 -17.55 -5.56
CA ASP A 141 -3.34 -17.56 -4.46
C ASP A 141 -3.93 -16.17 -4.15
N LEU A 142 -3.54 -15.14 -4.92
CA LEU A 142 -3.94 -13.74 -4.74
C LEU A 142 -3.56 -13.15 -3.37
N SER A 143 -2.63 -13.76 -2.64
CA SER A 143 -2.18 -13.29 -1.32
C SER A 143 -1.23 -12.09 -1.42
N GLN A 144 -0.57 -11.91 -2.57
CA GLN A 144 0.44 -10.89 -2.81
C GLN A 144 0.35 -10.28 -4.21
N ILE A 145 0.69 -8.99 -4.26
CA ILE A 145 0.94 -8.25 -5.49
C ILE A 145 2.46 -8.17 -5.71
N LEU A 146 2.92 -8.75 -6.80
CA LEU A 146 4.31 -8.75 -7.23
C LEU A 146 4.56 -7.52 -8.10
N VAL A 147 5.04 -6.44 -7.47
CA VAL A 147 5.40 -5.21 -8.19
C VAL A 147 6.75 -5.39 -8.89
N THR A 148 6.82 -5.04 -10.17
CA THR A 148 8.02 -5.12 -11.00
C THR A 148 8.66 -3.73 -11.12
N ALA A 149 9.97 -3.65 -10.88
CA ALA A 149 10.70 -2.41 -11.08
C ALA A 149 10.71 -2.02 -12.56
N ASN A 150 10.72 -0.73 -12.86
CA ASN A 150 11.07 -0.24 -14.18
C ASN A 150 12.49 0.33 -14.14
N ASP A 151 13.22 0.31 -15.26
CA ASP A 151 14.62 0.78 -15.32
C ASP A 151 14.78 2.27 -15.03
N LYS A 152 13.66 3.02 -15.02
CA LYS A 152 13.59 4.45 -14.77
C LYS A 152 13.24 4.78 -13.30
N ALA A 153 13.03 3.77 -12.45
CA ALA A 153 12.63 3.97 -11.07
C ALA A 153 13.78 4.64 -10.31
N SER A 154 13.47 5.69 -9.53
CA SER A 154 14.48 6.29 -8.67
C SER A 154 14.89 5.27 -7.61
N LYS A 155 16.20 5.07 -7.48
CA LYS A 155 16.76 4.17 -6.47
C LYS A 155 16.51 4.64 -5.03
N ILE A 156 15.99 5.85 -4.84
CA ILE A 156 15.89 6.49 -3.52
C ILE A 156 14.52 7.10 -3.24
N ARG A 157 14.08 8.05 -4.07
CA ARG A 157 12.86 8.84 -3.81
C ARG A 157 11.59 8.09 -4.25
N TRP A 158 11.70 7.35 -5.35
CA TRP A 158 10.60 6.59 -5.94
C TRP A 158 10.96 5.11 -6.02
N VAL A 159 11.18 4.56 -4.84
CA VAL A 159 11.50 3.16 -4.67
C VAL A 159 10.25 2.30 -4.76
N LYS A 160 10.39 1.19 -5.47
CA LYS A 160 9.40 0.12 -5.52
C LYS A 160 9.17 -0.43 -4.10
N PRO A 161 7.93 -0.81 -3.74
CA PRO A 161 7.71 -1.56 -2.50
C PRO A 161 8.50 -2.87 -2.46
N GLU A 162 8.98 -3.17 -1.25
CA GLU A 162 9.61 -4.45 -0.93
C GLU A 162 8.59 -5.57 -1.00
N SER A 163 7.36 -5.31 -0.51
CA SER A 163 6.27 -6.27 -0.57
C SER A 163 4.91 -5.58 -0.50
N VAL A 164 3.90 -6.23 -1.09
CA VAL A 164 2.50 -5.83 -1.06
C VAL A 164 1.66 -7.07 -0.80
N PHE A 165 1.11 -7.18 0.40
CA PHE A 165 0.24 -8.27 0.83
C PHE A 165 -1.22 -7.86 0.74
N VAL A 166 -2.06 -8.78 0.29
CA VAL A 166 -3.51 -8.67 0.36
C VAL A 166 -3.95 -9.26 1.70
N GLU A 167 -4.59 -8.43 2.53
CA GLU A 167 -5.13 -8.81 3.83
C GLU A 167 -6.64 -9.02 3.77
N GLU A 168 -7.25 -9.33 4.91
CA GLU A 168 -8.69 -9.40 5.06
C GLU A 168 -9.38 -8.14 4.54
N LYS A 169 -10.55 -8.33 3.92
CA LYS A 169 -11.36 -7.28 3.29
C LYS A 169 -10.62 -6.56 2.15
N ASP A 170 -9.70 -7.26 1.49
CA ASP A 170 -8.90 -6.76 0.36
C ASP A 170 -8.11 -5.49 0.68
N ARG A 171 -7.74 -5.32 1.95
CA ARG A 171 -6.79 -4.27 2.37
C ARG A 171 -5.40 -4.62 1.86
N LEU A 172 -4.61 -3.61 1.56
CA LEU A 172 -3.26 -3.79 1.05
C LEU A 172 -2.25 -3.37 2.11
N ARG A 173 -1.47 -4.33 2.62
CA ARG A 173 -0.33 -4.05 3.49
C ARG A 173 0.92 -3.94 2.65
N LEU A 174 1.51 -2.76 2.67
CA LEU A 174 2.63 -2.40 1.84
C LEU A 174 3.85 -2.10 2.71
N ARG A 175 5.00 -2.70 2.39
CA ARG A 175 6.27 -2.40 3.03
C ARG A 175 7.20 -1.68 2.05
N ASN A 176 7.68 -0.52 2.46
CA ASN A 176 8.62 0.31 1.72
C ASN A 176 9.83 0.60 2.59
N LYS A 177 11.03 0.53 2.01
CA LYS A 177 12.22 1.11 2.61
C LYS A 177 12.33 2.56 2.18
N ARG A 178 12.39 3.51 3.11
CA ARG A 178 12.45 4.95 2.79
C ARG A 178 13.55 5.65 3.58
N ARG A 179 14.11 6.69 2.97
CA ARG A 179 14.99 7.63 3.66
C ARG A 179 14.18 8.86 4.05
N VAL A 180 14.24 9.23 5.31
CA VAL A 180 13.46 10.32 5.89
C VAL A 180 14.39 11.24 6.67
N TYR A 181 14.16 12.54 6.55
CA TYR A 181 14.87 13.56 7.31
C TYR A 181 14.16 13.81 8.63
N THR A 182 14.91 13.74 9.73
CA THR A 182 14.41 13.86 11.10
C THR A 182 15.28 14.82 11.92
N ARG A 183 14.89 15.07 13.16
CA ARG A 183 15.70 15.84 14.13
C ARG A 183 17.06 15.21 14.48
N THR A 184 17.27 13.95 14.12
CA THR A 184 18.56 13.26 14.27
C THR A 184 19.34 13.15 12.96
N GLY A 185 18.84 13.76 11.88
CA GLY A 185 19.36 13.66 10.53
C GLY A 185 18.59 12.67 9.66
N VAL A 186 19.17 12.33 8.50
CA VAL A 186 18.60 11.36 7.56
C VAL A 186 18.71 9.95 8.16
N LYS A 187 17.56 9.27 8.24
CA LYS A 187 17.45 7.87 8.64
C LYS A 187 16.88 7.05 7.51
N GLU A 188 17.27 5.78 7.44
CA GLU A 188 16.66 4.79 6.56
C GLU A 188 15.78 3.87 7.40
N VAL A 189 14.50 3.78 7.06
CA VAL A 189 13.49 3.06 7.84
C VAL A 189 12.62 2.19 6.95
N ILE A 190 12.05 1.14 7.53
CA ILE A 190 10.96 0.41 6.91
C ILE A 190 9.64 1.04 7.33
N ILE A 191 8.85 1.43 6.36
CA ILE A 191 7.50 1.95 6.54
C ILE A 191 6.51 0.88 6.10
N THR A 192 5.62 0.49 7.01
CA THR A 192 4.50 -0.41 6.74
C THR A 192 3.22 0.42 6.70
N THR A 193 2.54 0.42 5.55
CA THR A 193 1.31 1.17 5.33
C THR A 193 0.18 0.22 4.98
N ILE A 194 -0.95 0.37 5.66
CA ILE A 194 -2.19 -0.33 5.33
C ILE A 194 -3.06 0.62 4.52
N TYR A 195 -3.55 0.11 3.39
CA TYR A 195 -4.43 0.81 2.48
C TYR A 195 -5.80 0.14 2.43
N GLU A 196 -6.86 0.95 2.37
CA GLU A 196 -8.25 0.51 2.23
C GLU A 196 -8.88 1.13 0.99
N ARG A 197 -9.61 0.34 0.20
CA ARG A 197 -10.28 0.86 -1.01
C ARG A 197 -11.35 1.88 -0.63
N PHE A 198 -11.37 3.02 -1.33
CA PHE A 198 -12.41 4.06 -1.15
C PHE A 198 -13.13 4.45 -2.44
N THR A 199 -12.68 3.97 -3.60
CA THR A 199 -13.44 4.09 -4.85
C THR A 199 -13.95 2.71 -5.23
N MET A 200 -15.26 2.56 -5.34
CA MET A 200 -15.89 1.46 -6.05
C MET A 200 -16.13 1.92 -7.49
N THR A 201 -15.86 1.02 -8.43
CA THR A 201 -16.42 0.93 -9.79
C THR A 201 -17.39 2.06 -10.19
N THR A 202 -16.94 2.95 -11.08
CA THR A 202 -17.82 3.54 -12.10
C THR A 202 -17.44 2.94 -13.44
#